data_AF-A0A679HN81-F1
#
_entry.id   AF-A0A679HN81-F1
#
_cell.length_a   1.000
_cell.length_b   1.000
_cell.length_c   1.000
_cell.angle_alpha   90.00
_cell.angle_beta   90.00
_cell.angle_gamma   90.00
#
_symmetry.space_group_name_H-M   'P 1'
#
loop_
_entity.id
_entity.type
_entity.pdbx_description
1 polymer ?
#
loop_
_entity_poly.entity_id
_entity_poly.type
_entity_poly.pdbx_seq_one_letter_code
_entity_poly.pdbx_strand_id
1 'polypeptide(L)'
;MELQDKIIHLHNLAHRLLHIECSGSYLYADDLSQLNKDIHDEMNELYPLRGNTLEQDASLCLALLLGYSVSMYAGWEGDLKRDNILSRSLELLEILPPSPLKDDLLTVCKEYVNV
;
A
#
# COMPACT_ATOMS: atom_id res chain seq x y z
N MET A 1 -2.49 -13.20 13.67
CA MET A 1 -1.76 -13.04 12.39
C MET A 1 -0.57 -12.14 12.67
N GLU A 2 0.63 -12.51 12.22
CA GLU A 2 1.81 -11.68 12.43
C GLU A 2 1.76 -10.43 11.53
N LEU A 3 2.51 -9.38 11.88
CA LEU A 3 2.52 -8.13 11.11
C LEU A 3 2.94 -8.38 9.64
N GLN A 4 3.90 -9.26 9.42
CA GLN A 4 4.39 -9.57 8.08
C GLN A 4 3.30 -10.19 7.18
N ASP A 5 2.49 -11.09 7.74
CA ASP A 5 1.39 -11.71 7.01
C ASP A 5 0.35 -10.67 6.57
N LYS A 6 0.04 -9.71 7.44
CA LYS A 6 -0.88 -8.61 7.13
C LYS A 6 -0.36 -7.68 6.04
N ILE A 7 0.94 -7.37 6.07
CA ILE A 7 1.60 -6.58 5.01
C ILE A 7 1.48 -7.30 3.66
N ILE A 8 1.79 -8.60 3.63
CA ILE A 8 1.68 -9.42 2.42
C ILE A 8 0.21 -9.49 1.95
N HIS A 9 -0.73 -9.62 2.88
CA HIS A 9 -2.15 -9.63 2.58
C HIS A 9 -2.60 -8.32 1.90
N LEU A 10 -2.31 -7.17 2.50
CA LEU A 10 -2.64 -5.86 1.92
C LEU A 10 -2.00 -5.67 0.53
N HIS A 11 -0.71 -6.02 0.39
CA HIS A 11 -0.01 -5.91 -0.87
C HIS A 11 -0.70 -6.74 -1.97
N ASN A 12 -1.08 -7.98 -1.66
CA ASN A 12 -1.79 -8.85 -2.60
C ASN A 12 -3.17 -8.31 -2.96
N LEU A 13 -3.92 -7.75 -2.01
CA LEU A 13 -5.22 -7.13 -2.29
C LEU A 13 -5.08 -5.93 -3.23
N ALA A 14 -4.14 -5.02 -2.95
CA ALA A 14 -3.88 -3.87 -3.80
C ALA A 14 -3.40 -4.27 -5.20
N HIS A 15 -2.47 -5.23 -5.28
CA HIS A 15 -1.97 -5.76 -6.55
C HIS A 15 -3.07 -6.41 -7.39
N ARG A 16 -4.00 -7.14 -6.76
CA ARG A 16 -5.17 -7.70 -7.45
C ARG A 16 -5.99 -6.59 -8.08
N LEU A 17 -6.27 -5.51 -7.35
CA LEU A 17 -7.11 -4.40 -7.82
C LEU A 17 -6.43 -3.62 -8.96
N LEU A 18 -5.11 -3.38 -8.88
CA LEU A 18 -4.33 -2.73 -9.95
C LEU A 18 -4.37 -3.48 -11.29
N HIS A 19 -4.51 -4.81 -11.27
CA HIS A 19 -4.43 -5.66 -12.46
C HIS A 19 -5.77 -6.28 -12.88
N ILE A 20 -6.89 -5.80 -12.34
CA ILE A 20 -8.23 -6.35 -12.63
C ILE A 20 -8.53 -6.41 -14.13
N GLU A 21 -8.23 -5.34 -14.88
CA GLU A 21 -8.54 -5.25 -16.31
C GLU A 21 -7.74 -6.23 -17.18
N CYS A 22 -6.55 -6.65 -16.72
CA CYS A 22 -5.71 -7.60 -17.45
C CYS A 22 -6.18 -9.06 -17.32
N SER A 23 -7.05 -9.38 -16.36
CA SER A 23 -7.41 -10.76 -16.04
C SER A 23 -8.51 -11.36 -16.94
N GLY A 24 -9.19 -10.55 -17.76
CA GLY A 24 -10.31 -10.99 -18.60
C GLY A 24 -11.53 -11.50 -17.81
N SER A 25 -11.52 -11.33 -16.49
CA SER A 25 -12.58 -11.73 -15.56
C SER A 25 -13.62 -10.61 -15.46
N TYR A 26 -14.88 -10.94 -15.73
CA TYR A 26 -16.00 -10.07 -15.34
C TYR A 26 -16.13 -10.11 -13.81
N LEU A 27 -15.63 -9.10 -13.12
CA LEU A 27 -15.91 -8.91 -11.70
C LEU A 27 -17.28 -8.24 -11.55
N TYR A 28 -18.13 -8.83 -10.70
CA TYR A 28 -19.37 -8.18 -10.32
C TYR A 28 -19.05 -6.95 -9.46
N ALA A 29 -19.89 -5.91 -9.54
CA ALA A 29 -19.71 -4.69 -8.77
C ALA A 29 -19.65 -4.94 -7.25
N ASP A 30 -20.35 -5.98 -6.77
CA ASP A 30 -20.34 -6.40 -5.38
C ASP A 30 -18.97 -6.94 -4.95
N ASP A 31 -18.31 -7.75 -5.79
CA ASP A 31 -16.97 -8.29 -5.52
C ASP A 31 -15.93 -7.16 -5.46
N LEU A 32 -16.06 -6.17 -6.35
CA LEU A 32 -15.19 -5.00 -6.37
C LEU A 32 -15.41 -4.10 -5.15
N SER A 33 -16.66 -3.95 -4.71
CA SER A 33 -17.01 -3.19 -3.51
C SER A 33 -16.49 -3.86 -2.24
N GLN A 34 -16.59 -5.19 -2.16
CA GLN A 34 -16.04 -5.98 -1.06
C GLN A 34 -14.51 -5.89 -1.03
N LEU A 35 -13.84 -6.05 -2.17
CA LEU A 35 -12.39 -5.93 -2.26
C LEU A 35 -11.89 -4.55 -1.80
N ASN A 36 -12.57 -3.48 -2.22
CA ASN A 36 -12.26 -2.12 -1.77
C ASN A 36 -12.44 -1.95 -0.26
N LYS A 37 -13.48 -2.56 0.31
CA LYS A 37 -13.72 -2.52 1.76
C LYS A 37 -12.61 -3.24 2.53
N ASP A 38 -12.23 -4.43 2.07
CA ASP A 38 -11.17 -5.22 2.71
C ASP A 38 -9.83 -4.47 2.69
N ILE A 39 -9.50 -3.81 1.56
CA ILE A 39 -8.32 -2.93 1.47
C ILE A 39 -8.41 -1.78 2.47
N HIS A 40 -9.56 -1.10 2.57
CA HIS A 40 -9.74 0.02 3.48
C HIS A 40 -9.59 -0.38 4.96
N ASP A 41 -10.21 -1.48 5.35
CA ASP A 41 -10.17 -1.97 6.73
C ASP A 41 -8.73 -2.38 7.12
N GLU A 42 -8.03 -3.12 6.25
CA GLU A 42 -6.65 -3.55 6.47
C GLU A 42 -5.67 -2.34 6.51
N MET A 43 -5.85 -1.34 5.65
CA MET A 43 -5.06 -0.11 5.70
C MET A 43 -5.21 0.63 7.04
N ASN A 44 -6.44 0.77 7.54
CA ASN A 44 -6.69 1.45 8.81
C ASN A 44 -6.08 0.68 9.99
N GLU A 45 -6.08 -0.66 9.94
CA GLU A 45 -5.44 -1.49 10.94
C GLU A 45 -3.90 -1.38 10.90
N LEU A 46 -3.32 -1.28 9.71
CA LEU A 46 -1.87 -1.23 9.50
C LEU A 46 -1.27 0.18 9.65
N TYR A 47 -2.03 1.24 9.38
CA TYR A 47 -1.57 2.63 9.44
C TYR A 47 -0.84 3.03 10.74
N PRO A 48 -1.34 2.71 11.94
CA PRO A 48 -0.67 3.11 13.18
C PRO A 48 0.61 2.31 13.48
N LEU A 49 0.88 1.24 12.71
CA LEU A 49 1.96 0.31 13.00
C LEU A 49 3.31 0.77 12.40
N ARG A 50 4.37 0.17 12.93
CA ARG A 50 5.76 0.32 12.47
C ARG A 50 6.38 -1.06 12.34
N GLY A 51 7.25 -1.23 11.35
CA GLY A 51 8.07 -2.44 11.24
C GLY A 51 9.13 -2.52 12.34
N ASN A 52 9.49 -3.74 12.73
CA ASN A 52 10.57 -3.98 13.70
C ASN A 52 11.96 -3.84 13.07
N THR A 53 12.05 -3.96 11.74
CA THR A 53 13.26 -3.74 10.94
C THR A 53 13.00 -2.70 9.85
N LEU A 54 14.07 -2.16 9.27
CA LEU A 54 13.97 -1.22 8.15
C LEU A 54 13.22 -1.84 6.96
N GLU A 55 13.51 -3.11 6.66
CA GLU A 55 12.87 -3.84 5.57
C GLU A 55 11.38 -4.09 5.86
N GLN A 56 11.03 -4.40 7.11
CA GLN A 56 9.64 -4.59 7.49
C GLN A 56 8.86 -3.26 7.44
N ASP A 57 9.45 -2.14 7.88
CA ASP A 57 8.80 -0.83 7.83
C ASP A 57 8.69 -0.32 6.39
N ALA A 58 9.69 -0.59 5.55
CA ALA A 58 9.63 -0.32 4.10
C ALA A 58 8.56 -1.15 3.41
N SER A 59 8.43 -2.43 3.75
CA SER A 59 7.37 -3.31 3.23
C SER A 59 5.98 -2.82 3.64
N LEU A 60 5.84 -2.37 4.90
CA LEU A 60 4.61 -1.74 5.40
C LEU A 60 4.27 -0.46 4.65
N CYS A 61 5.25 0.41 4.42
CA CYS A 61 5.07 1.63 3.62
C CYS A 61 4.62 1.33 2.21
N LEU A 62 5.28 0.38 1.54
CA LEU A 62 4.95 -0.03 0.18
C LEU A 62 3.51 -0.54 0.10
N ALA A 63 3.10 -1.44 1.00
CA ALA A 63 1.74 -1.98 1.02
C ALA A 63 0.68 -0.89 1.26
N LEU A 64 0.93 0.04 2.19
CA LEU A 64 0.03 1.16 2.47
C LEU A 64 -0.08 2.12 1.27
N LEU A 65 1.03 2.49 0.64
CA LEU A 65 1.02 3.37 -0.53
C LEU A 65 0.32 2.73 -1.73
N LEU A 66 0.49 1.42 -1.95
CA LEU A 66 -0.28 0.69 -2.97
C LEU A 66 -1.76 0.60 -2.60
N GLY A 67 -2.10 0.42 -1.32
CA GLY A 67 -3.49 0.46 -0.86
C GLY A 67 -4.16 1.81 -1.13
N TYR A 68 -3.45 2.91 -0.88
CA TYR A 68 -3.96 4.26 -1.14
C TYR A 68 -4.13 4.56 -2.63
N SER A 69 -3.36 3.96 -3.54
CA SER A 69 -3.49 4.22 -4.98
C SER A 69 -4.76 3.62 -5.58
N VAL A 70 -5.30 2.58 -4.94
CA VAL A 70 -6.50 1.87 -5.40
C VAL A 70 -7.74 2.14 -4.56
N SER A 71 -7.60 2.81 -3.42
CA SER A 71 -8.71 2.96 -2.48
C SER A 71 -9.78 3.94 -2.99
N MET A 72 -10.98 3.42 -3.22
CA MET A 72 -12.16 4.26 -3.54
C MET A 72 -12.72 5.03 -2.34
N TYR A 73 -12.27 4.71 -1.12
CA TYR A 73 -12.70 5.35 0.12
C TYR A 73 -11.76 6.48 0.57
N ALA A 74 -10.73 6.81 -0.22
CA ALA A 74 -9.82 7.90 0.10
C ALA A 74 -10.52 9.26 -0.05
N GLY A 75 -10.90 9.86 1.08
CA GLY A 75 -11.21 11.29 1.18
C GLY A 75 -10.01 12.08 1.69
N TRP A 76 -10.25 13.33 2.10
CA TRP A 76 -9.22 14.22 2.66
C TRP A 76 -8.38 13.62 3.80
N GLU A 77 -8.98 12.81 4.69
CA GLU A 77 -8.26 12.10 5.74
C GLU A 77 -7.32 11.02 5.17
N GLY A 78 -7.73 10.35 4.09
CA GLY A 78 -6.92 9.38 3.36
C GLY A 78 -5.69 10.03 2.73
N ASP A 79 -5.85 11.21 2.14
CA ASP A 79 -4.74 11.99 1.56
C ASP A 79 -3.70 12.35 2.64
N LEU A 80 -4.15 12.83 3.81
CA LEU A 80 -3.24 13.16 4.92
C LEU A 80 -2.48 11.93 5.42
N LYS A 81 -3.16 10.79 5.56
CA LYS A 81 -2.51 9.54 5.96
C LYS A 81 -1.50 9.08 4.91
N ARG A 82 -1.87 9.11 3.63
CA ARG A 82 -0.97 8.81 2.51
C ARG A 82 0.27 9.69 2.52
N ASP A 83 0.13 11.01 2.68
CA ASP A 83 1.25 11.94 2.68
C ASP A 83 2.19 11.72 3.88
N ASN A 84 1.64 11.31 5.03
CA ASN A 84 2.44 10.87 6.17
C ASN A 84 3.25 9.60 5.85
N ILE A 85 2.62 8.61 5.20
CA ILE A 85 3.32 7.39 4.77
C ILE A 85 4.37 7.71 3.71
N LEU A 86 4.09 8.61 2.77
CA LEU A 86 5.04 9.04 1.75
C LEU A 86 6.28 9.69 2.40
N SER A 87 6.07 10.60 3.34
CA SER A 87 7.16 11.23 4.10
C SER A 87 8.04 10.19 4.80
N ARG A 88 7.42 9.23 5.51
CA ARG A 88 8.14 8.11 6.15
C ARG A 88 8.91 7.25 5.14
N SER A 89 8.33 7.03 3.96
CA SER A 89 8.95 6.23 2.90
C SER A 89 10.21 6.89 2.35
N LEU A 90 10.19 8.22 2.17
CA LEU A 90 11.34 8.99 1.73
C LEU A 90 12.48 8.93 2.74
N GLU A 91 12.19 9.05 4.04
CA GLU A 91 13.19 8.87 5.11
C GLU A 91 13.80 7.44 5.10
N LEU A 92 12.97 6.41 4.93
CA LEU A 92 13.44 5.03 4.84
C LEU A 92 14.34 4.80 3.62
N LEU A 93 14.01 5.40 2.46
CA LEU A 93 14.79 5.25 1.23
C LEU A 93 16.24 5.78 1.35
N GLU A 94 16.50 6.74 2.25
CA GLU A 94 17.85 7.25 2.51
C GLU A 94 18.74 6.20 3.18
N ILE A 95 18.17 5.36 4.04
CA ILE A 95 18.91 4.40 4.88
C ILE A 95 18.75 2.93 4.45
N LEU A 96 17.76 2.61 3.61
CA LEU A 96 17.52 1.24 3.14
C LEU A 96 18.69 0.78 2.24
N PRO A 97 19.24 -0.44 2.42
CA PRO A 97 20.23 -0.98 1.51
C PRO A 97 19.64 -1.25 0.11
N PRO A 98 20.46 -1.25 -0.96
CA PRO A 98 20.01 -1.62 -2.30
C PRO A 98 19.35 -3.00 -2.31
N SER A 99 18.11 -3.06 -2.77
CA SER A 99 17.28 -4.28 -2.82
C SER A 99 16.07 -4.05 -3.73
N PRO A 100 15.42 -5.12 -4.23
CA PRO A 100 14.17 -4.97 -5.00
C PRO A 100 13.09 -4.21 -4.23
N LEU A 101 13.00 -4.43 -2.91
CA LEU A 101 12.07 -3.68 -2.04
C LEU A 101 12.35 -2.17 -2.08
N LYS A 102 13.62 -1.77 -2.11
CA LYS A 102 14.01 -0.35 -2.25
C LYS A 102 13.56 0.22 -3.59
N ASP A 103 13.75 -0.54 -4.66
CA ASP A 103 13.40 -0.12 -6.02
C ASP A 103 11.87 -0.01 -6.20
N ASP A 104 11.11 -0.96 -5.64
CA ASP A 104 9.65 -0.96 -5.65
C ASP A 104 9.11 0.24 -4.84
N LEU A 105 9.61 0.46 -3.62
CA LEU A 105 9.20 1.59 -2.79
C LEU A 105 9.53 2.93 -3.45
N LEU A 106 10.71 3.05 -4.07
CA LEU A 106 11.10 4.25 -4.81
C LEU A 106 10.17 4.50 -6.01
N THR A 107 9.79 3.45 -6.73
CA THR A 107 8.90 3.54 -7.89
C THR A 107 7.54 4.10 -7.47
N VAL A 108 6.93 3.52 -6.43
CA VAL A 108 5.64 4.00 -5.91
C VAL A 108 5.73 5.42 -5.35
N CYS A 109 6.80 5.78 -4.63
CA CYS A 109 6.96 7.15 -4.13
C CYS A 109 6.99 8.19 -5.27
N LYS A 110 7.62 7.87 -6.40
CA LYS A 110 7.66 8.77 -7.56
C LYS A 110 6.29 9.00 -8.18
N GLU A 111 5.38 8.04 -8.11
CA GLU A 111 4.01 8.22 -8.60
C GLU A 111 3.26 9.27 -7.79
N TYR A 112 3.56 9.42 -6.50
CA TYR A 112 2.90 10.40 -5.63
C TYR A 112 3.54 11.79 -5.62
N VAL A 113 4.85 11.90 -5.91
CA VAL A 113 5.55 13.19 -5.94
C VAL A 113 5.34 13.94 -7.26
N ASN A 114 5.00 13.22 -8.34
CA ASN A 114 4.78 13.80 -9.67
C ASN A 114 3.30 14.12 -9.97
N VAL A 115 2.42 14.10 -8.95
CA VAL A 115 0.99 14.48 -9.00
C VAL A 115 0.81 15.84 -8.37
#